data_AF-A0A0C3RMZ8-F1
#
_entry.id   AF-A0A0C3RMZ8-F1
#
_cell.length_a   1.000
_cell.length_b   1.000
_cell.length_c   1.000
_cell.angle_alpha   90.00
_cell.angle_beta   90.00
_cell.angle_gamma   90.00
#
_symmetry.space_group_name_H-M   'P 1'
#
loop_
_entity.id
_entity.type
_entity.pdbx_description
1 polymer ?
#
loop_
_entity_poly.entity_id
_entity_poly.type
_entity_poly.pdbx_seq_one_letter_code
_entity_poly.pdbx_strand_id
1 'polypeptide(L)'
;MGALIFYIAIYFIGYYAAHLLNQTVGRILIRNRRIAGVVLVLIVSMGHGYKIISTPPPHDHDDGAGYALGLYVIMPVAIIVMGVLYLMWQERNDDGDIS
;
A
#
# COMPACT_ATOMS: atom_id res chain seq x y z
N MET A 1 -8.37 -12.05 -7.03
CA MET A 1 -7.90 -10.98 -7.94
C MET A 1 -8.28 -9.56 -7.48
N GLY A 2 -9.37 -9.33 -6.72
CA GLY A 2 -9.81 -7.96 -6.33
C GLY A 2 -8.97 -7.24 -5.25
N ALA A 3 -8.33 -7.97 -4.32
CA ALA A 3 -7.58 -7.34 -3.22
C ALA A 3 -6.37 -6.52 -3.71
N LEU A 4 -5.62 -7.02 -4.70
CA LEU A 4 -4.49 -6.28 -5.26
C LEU A 4 -4.96 -4.95 -5.89
N ILE A 5 -6.01 -4.99 -6.71
CA ILE A 5 -6.59 -3.80 -7.36
C ILE A 5 -7.06 -2.80 -6.30
N PHE A 6 -7.70 -3.28 -5.23
CA PHE A 6 -8.11 -2.45 -4.11
C PHE A 6 -6.91 -1.71 -3.48
N TYR A 7 -5.84 -2.42 -3.13
CA TYR A 7 -4.66 -1.77 -2.54
C TYR A 7 -3.90 -0.88 -3.53
N ILE A 8 -3.95 -1.16 -4.83
CA ILE A 8 -3.43 -0.23 -5.86
C ILE A 8 -4.22 1.08 -5.82
N ALA A 9 -5.56 1.02 -5.77
CA ALA A 9 -6.37 2.24 -5.66
C ALA A 9 -6.05 3.01 -4.37
N ILE A 10 -5.91 2.32 -3.23
CA ILE A 10 -5.48 2.93 -1.97
C ILE A 10 -4.11 3.60 -2.09
N TYR A 11 -3.14 2.94 -2.73
CA TYR A 11 -1.81 3.51 -2.97
C TYR A 11 -1.91 4.84 -3.72
N PHE A 12 -2.64 4.88 -4.83
CA PHE A 12 -2.79 6.10 -5.62
C PHE A 12 -3.54 7.19 -4.87
N ILE A 13 -4.56 6.85 -4.08
CA ILE A 13 -5.24 7.83 -3.21
C ILE A 13 -4.23 8.49 -2.27
N GLY A 14 -3.37 7.71 -1.60
CA GLY A 14 -2.37 8.27 -0.68
C GLY A 14 -1.31 9.10 -1.40
N TYR A 15 -0.86 8.64 -2.56
CA TYR A 15 0.09 9.35 -3.42
C TYR A 15 -0.45 10.73 -3.86
N TYR A 16 -1.67 10.76 -4.41
CA TYR A 16 -2.30 11.99 -4.89
C TYR A 16 -2.77 12.89 -3.75
N ALA A 17 -3.25 12.33 -2.63
CA ALA A 17 -3.59 13.11 -1.44
C ALA A 17 -2.37 13.88 -0.92
N ALA A 18 -1.19 13.25 -0.87
CA ALA A 18 0.05 13.94 -0.52
C ALA A 18 0.42 15.03 -1.52
N HIS A 19 0.16 14.82 -2.81
CA HIS A 19 0.37 15.85 -3.82
C HIS A 19 -0.54 17.06 -3.62
N LEU A 20 -1.84 16.82 -3.46
CA LEU A 20 -2.84 17.86 -3.25
C LEU A 20 -2.58 18.63 -1.95
N LEU A 21 -2.21 17.92 -0.88
CA LEU A 21 -1.91 18.53 0.40
C LEU A 21 -0.70 19.47 0.34
N ASN A 22 0.35 19.09 -0.40
CA ASN A 22 1.47 20.00 -0.63
C ASN A 22 1.07 21.26 -1.42
N GLN A 23 0.12 21.14 -2.34
CA GLN A 23 -0.40 22.29 -3.11
C GLN A 23 -1.25 23.21 -2.24
N THR A 24 -2.15 22.65 -1.40
CA THR A 24 -3.05 23.45 -0.56
C THR A 24 -2.33 24.17 0.57
N VAL A 25 -1.29 23.56 1.15
CA VAL A 25 -0.51 24.18 2.24
C VAL A 25 0.53 25.17 1.69
N GLY A 26 0.74 25.23 0.37
CA GLY A 26 1.70 26.15 -0.27
C GLY A 26 3.16 25.87 0.07
N ARG A 27 3.46 24.74 0.71
CA ARG A 27 4.82 24.27 1.03
C ARG A 27 4.90 22.75 0.91
N ILE A 28 6.11 22.24 0.71
CA ILE A 28 6.38 20.80 0.70
C ILE A 28 6.26 20.29 2.14
N LEU A 29 5.12 19.67 2.48
CA LEU A 29 4.94 18.97 3.75
C LEU A 29 5.39 17.51 3.63
N ILE A 30 5.00 16.85 2.53
CA ILE A 30 5.36 15.46 2.22
C ILE A 30 6.28 15.47 1.01
N ARG A 31 7.59 15.39 1.23
CA ARG A 31 8.58 15.37 0.15
C ARG A 31 8.47 14.10 -0.71
N ASN A 32 8.35 12.94 -0.07
CA ASN A 32 8.25 11.65 -0.76
C ASN A 32 6.79 11.17 -0.87
N ARG A 33 6.13 11.57 -1.95
CA ARG A 33 4.73 11.18 -2.25
C ARG A 33 4.56 9.66 -2.39
N ARG A 34 5.59 8.97 -2.91
CA ARG A 34 5.65 7.49 -3.00
C ARG A 34 5.48 6.84 -1.62
N ILE A 35 6.12 7.39 -0.59
CA ILE A 35 6.03 6.88 0.79
C ILE A 35 4.65 7.15 1.39
N ALA A 36 4.01 8.28 1.10
CA ALA A 36 2.66 8.55 1.58
C ALA A 36 1.63 7.54 1.05
N GLY A 37 1.76 7.14 -0.22
CA GLY A 37 0.98 6.04 -0.79
C GLY A 37 1.17 4.73 -0.02
N VAL A 38 2.43 4.36 0.27
CA VAL A 38 2.74 3.15 1.07
C VAL A 38 2.18 3.24 2.49
N VAL A 39 2.32 4.39 3.15
CA VAL A 39 1.78 4.59 4.50
C VAL A 39 0.27 4.40 4.53
N LEU A 40 -0.45 4.95 3.55
CA LEU A 40 -1.90 4.75 3.49
C LEU A 40 -2.28 3.28 3.26
N VAL A 41 -1.56 2.58 2.38
CA VAL A 41 -1.74 1.13 2.17
C VAL A 41 -1.54 0.36 3.47
N LEU A 42 -0.49 0.66 4.24
CA LEU A 42 -0.22 0.01 5.53
C LEU A 42 -1.35 0.24 6.53
N ILE A 43 -1.84 1.48 6.66
CA ILE A 43 -2.96 1.82 7.56
C ILE A 43 -4.22 1.01 7.20
N VAL A 44 -4.60 1.02 5.92
CA VAL A 44 -5.80 0.29 5.46
C VAL A 44 -5.62 -1.22 5.61
N SER A 45 -4.43 -1.74 5.31
CA SER A 45 -4.13 -3.17 5.46
C SER A 45 -4.24 -3.63 6.91
N MET A 46 -3.91 -2.77 7.87
CA MET A 46 -4.02 -3.11 9.28
C MET A 46 -5.49 -3.27 9.69
N GLY A 47 -6.35 -2.33 9.29
CA GLY A 47 -7.79 -2.44 9.52
C GLY A 47 -8.40 -3.67 8.84
N HIS A 48 -7.97 -3.97 7.62
CA HIS A 48 -8.46 -5.14 6.89
C HIS A 48 -8.00 -6.45 7.55
N GLY A 49 -6.74 -6.55 7.94
CA GLY A 49 -6.20 -7.72 8.66
C GLY A 49 -6.87 -7.91 10.02
N TYR A 50 -7.08 -6.83 10.78
CA TYR A 50 -7.82 -6.87 12.04
C TYR A 50 -9.23 -7.44 11.84
N LYS A 51 -9.94 -7.02 10.79
CA LYS A 51 -11.27 -7.55 10.46
C LYS A 51 -11.25 -9.05 10.19
N ILE A 52 -10.25 -9.55 9.45
CA ILE A 52 -10.12 -10.99 9.15
C ILE A 52 -9.88 -11.80 10.43
N ILE A 53 -9.04 -11.30 11.34
CA ILE A 53 -8.72 -12.00 12.60
C ILE A 53 -9.90 -11.98 13.59
N SER A 54 -10.62 -10.86 13.65
CA SER A 54 -11.70 -10.65 14.63
C SER A 54 -13.07 -11.17 14.19
N THR A 55 -13.24 -11.54 12.92
CA THR A 55 -14.50 -12.11 12.42
C THR A 55 -14.44 -13.63 12.50
N PRO A 56 -15.36 -14.29 13.23
CA PRO A 56 -15.43 -15.74 13.24
C PRO A 56 -15.70 -16.26 11.81
N PRO A 57 -14.98 -17.30 11.34
CA PRO A 57 -15.23 -17.88 10.03
C PRO A 57 -16.69 -18.35 9.97
N PRO A 58 -17.42 -18.10 8.85
CA PRO A 58 -18.69 -18.77 8.62
C PRO A 58 -18.45 -20.29 8.69
N HIS A 59 -19.37 -21.03 9.30
CA HIS A 59 -19.26 -22.46 9.63
C HIS A 59 -19.02 -23.43 8.44
N ASP A 60 -18.71 -22.93 7.23
CA ASP A 60 -18.55 -23.68 5.98
C ASP A 60 -17.22 -23.41 5.23
N HIS A 61 -16.32 -22.58 5.78
CA HIS A 61 -15.02 -22.31 5.15
C HIS A 61 -13.88 -22.90 5.99
N ASP A 62 -13.33 -24.03 5.53
CA ASP A 62 -12.16 -24.73 6.11
C ASP A 62 -10.83 -23.96 5.90
N ASP A 63 -10.88 -22.87 5.14
CA ASP A 63 -9.73 -21.98 4.93
C ASP A 63 -9.53 -21.08 6.16
N GLY A 64 -8.63 -21.48 7.06
CA GLY A 64 -8.35 -20.74 8.29
C GLY A 64 -7.98 -19.26 8.06
N ALA A 65 -8.23 -18.42 9.07
CA ALA A 65 -7.98 -16.96 9.02
C ALA A 65 -6.57 -16.57 8.53
N GLY A 66 -5.56 -17.41 8.79
CA GLY A 66 -4.20 -17.24 8.29
C GLY A 66 -4.07 -17.31 6.76
N TYR A 67 -4.80 -18.22 6.10
CA TYR A 67 -4.81 -18.32 4.65
C TYR A 67 -5.42 -17.07 4.01
N ALA A 68 -6.54 -16.59 4.56
CA ALA A 68 -7.19 -15.36 4.11
C ALA A 68 -6.28 -14.12 4.31
N LEU A 69 -5.62 -13.99 5.46
CA LEU A 69 -4.66 -12.91 5.72
C LEU A 69 -3.50 -12.94 4.72
N GLY A 70 -2.94 -14.13 4.46
CA GLY A 70 -1.83 -14.31 3.53
C GLY A 70 -2.16 -13.82 2.13
N LEU A 71 -3.27 -14.30 1.55
CA LEU A 71 -3.62 -14.02 0.17
C LEU A 71 -4.28 -12.66 -0.06
N TYR A 72 -5.09 -12.19 0.89
CA TYR A 72 -5.88 -10.96 0.72
C TYR A 72 -5.24 -9.72 1.35
N VAL A 73 -4.24 -9.87 2.22
CA VAL A 73 -3.59 -8.73 2.88
C VAL A 73 -2.08 -8.76 2.65
N ILE A 74 -1.39 -9.79 3.12
CA ILE A 74 0.08 -9.83 3.13
C ILE A 74 0.64 -9.80 1.70
N MET A 75 0.18 -10.70 0.83
CA MET A 75 0.67 -10.82 -0.54
C MET A 75 0.46 -9.53 -1.38
N PRO A 76 -0.73 -8.93 -1.47
CA PRO A 76 -0.92 -7.70 -2.24
C PRO A 76 -0.15 -6.50 -1.67
N VAL A 77 -0.07 -6.37 -0.34
CA VAL A 77 0.72 -5.31 0.29
C VAL A 77 2.20 -5.49 -0.03
N ALA A 78 2.73 -6.71 0.05
CA ALA A 78 4.11 -7.02 -0.29
C ALA A 78 4.43 -6.66 -1.74
N ILE A 79 3.56 -7.02 -2.69
CA ILE A 79 3.71 -6.68 -4.12
C ILE A 79 3.82 -5.16 -4.30
N ILE A 80 2.94 -4.40 -3.66
CA ILE A 80 2.94 -2.93 -3.77
C ILE A 80 4.23 -2.35 -3.16
N VAL A 81 4.62 -2.79 -1.97
CA VAL A 81 5.85 -2.31 -1.32
C VAL A 81 7.07 -2.61 -2.19
N MET A 82 7.18 -3.83 -2.71
CA MET A 82 8.28 -4.21 -3.62
C MET A 82 8.29 -3.36 -4.89
N GLY A 83 7.13 -3.15 -5.52
CA GLY A 83 7.02 -2.32 -6.71
C GLY A 83 7.44 -0.87 -6.45
N VAL A 84 7.04 -0.29 -5.32
CA VAL A 84 7.42 1.08 -4.95
C VAL A 84 8.92 1.17 -4.65
N LEU A 85 9.48 0.22 -3.91
CA LEU A 85 10.92 0.19 -3.62
C LEU A 85 11.75 0.02 -4.89
N TYR A 86 11.31 -0.84 -5.81
CA TYR A 86 11.95 -1.02 -7.11
C TYR A 86 11.98 0.29 -7.91
N LEU A 87 10.84 0.98 -8.02
CA LEU A 87 10.76 2.26 -8.73
C LEU A 87 11.63 3.34 -8.07
N MET A 88 11.65 3.41 -6.74
CA MET A 88 12.50 4.34 -6.01
C MET A 88 14.00 4.04 -6.18
N TRP A 89 14.36 2.77 -6.28
CA TRP A 89 15.73 2.36 -6.53
C TRP A 89 16.15 2.69 -7.97
N GLN A 90 15.27 2.44 -8.94
CA GLN A 90 15.50 2.78 -10.34
C GLN A 90 15.71 4.29 -10.53
N GLU A 91 14.84 5.15 -9.96
CA GLU A 91 15.00 6.62 -10.01
C GLU A 91 16.37 7.09 -9.50
N ARG A 92 16.87 6.47 -8.42
CA ARG A 92 18.18 6.82 -7.85
C ARG A 92 19.35 6.42 -8.75
N ASN A 93 19.24 5.32 -9.47
CA ASN A 93 20.28 4.88 -10.40
C ASN A 93 20.29 5.76 -11.66
N ASP A 94 19.10 6.11 -12.17
CA ASP A 94 18.95 6.96 -13.35
C ASP A 94 19.48 8.38 -13.06
N ASP A 95 19.26 8.92 -11.85
CA ASP A 95 19.82 10.21 -11.43
C ASP A 95 21.36 10.17 -11.23
N GLY A 96 21.93 8.99 -10.99
CA GLY A 96 23.36 8.79 -10.71
C GLY A 96 24.23 8.53 -11.95
N ASP A 97 23.63 8.19 -13.09
CA ASP A 97 24.34 7.90 -14.35
C ASP A 97 24.54 9.16 -15.23
N ILE A 98 24.00 10.31 -14.81
CA ILE A 98 24.07 11.61 -15.52
C ILE A 98 25.05 12.59 -14.82
N SER A 99 25.96 12.12 -13.97
CA SER A 99 26.93 12.97 -13.24
C SER A 99 28.37 12.81 -13.71
#